data_AF-A0A2V6AJL1-F1
#
_entry.id   AF-A0A2V6AJL1-F1
#
_cell.length_a   1.000
_cell.length_b   1.000
_cell.length_c   1.000
_cell.angle_alpha   90.00
_cell.angle_beta   90.00
_cell.angle_gamma   90.00
#
_symmetry.space_group_name_H-M   'P 1'
#
loop_
_entity.id
_entity.type
_entity.pdbx_description
1 polymer ?
#
loop_
_entity_poly.entity_id
_entity_poly.type
_entity_poly.pdbx_seq_one_letter_code
_entity_poly.pdbx_strand_id
1 'polypeptide(L)' 'MNQRKAVGIDLGTTFSAVAHIDAYGKPQIIPNTESERITPSVILFDGSNVI' A
#
# COMPACT_ATOMS: atom_id res chain seq x y z
N MET A 1 -18.48 -17.41 0.76
CA MET A 1 -18.52 -15.98 0.41
C MET A 1 -17.09 -15.46 0.39
N ASN A 2 -16.58 -15.02 -0.76
CA ASN A 2 -15.27 -14.36 -0.83
C ASN A 2 -15.41 -13.00 -0.11
N GLN A 3 -15.03 -12.96 1.16
CA GLN A 3 -15.01 -11.74 1.93
C GLN A 3 -13.95 -10.80 1.33
N ARG A 4 -14.38 -9.66 0.80
CA ARG A 4 -13.48 -8.59 0.41
C ARG A 4 -12.79 -8.10 1.69
N LYS A 5 -11.47 -8.26 1.79
CA LYS A 5 -10.70 -7.73 2.92
C LYS A 5 -10.66 -6.21 2.80
N ALA A 6 -11.16 -5.51 3.80
CA ALA A 6 -11.01 -4.06 3.89
C ALA A 6 -9.55 -3.69 4.18
N VAL A 7 -9.12 -2.56 3.66
CA VAL A 7 -7.80 -1.97 3.93
C VAL A 7 -7.96 -0.51 4.34
N GLY A 8 -7.06 -0.03 5.17
CA GLY A 8 -6.87 1.40 5.43
C GLY A 8 -5.80 1.94 4.49
N ILE A 9 -6.03 3.13 3.94
CA ILE A 9 -5.07 3.81 3.05
C ILE A 9 -4.82 5.21 3.61
N ASP A 10 -3.54 5.54 3.81
CA ASP A 10 -3.07 6.90 4.04
C ASP A 10 -2.49 7.43 2.72
N LEU A 11 -3.10 8.48 2.17
CA LEU A 11 -2.71 9.12 0.90
C LEU A 11 -2.06 10.47 1.17
N GLY A 12 -0.87 10.43 1.77
CA GLY A 12 -0.07 11.61 2.01
C GLY A 12 0.55 12.17 0.73
N THR A 13 0.95 13.44 0.77
CA THR A 13 1.55 14.13 -0.38
C THR A 13 2.95 13.62 -0.74
N THR A 14 3.74 13.20 0.25
CA THR A 14 5.13 12.72 0.04
C THR A 14 5.21 11.20 0.06
N PHE A 15 4.49 10.56 0.99
CA PHE A 15 4.44 9.12 1.14
C PHE A 15 3.01 8.66 1.38
N SER A 16 2.72 7.43 0.96
CA SER A 16 1.48 6.71 1.19
C SER A 16 1.74 5.39 1.91
N ALA A 17 0.72 4.87 2.57
CA ALA A 17 0.78 3.57 3.25
C ALA A 17 -0.56 2.82 3.12
N VAL A 18 -0.50 1.50 3.14
CA VAL A 18 -1.68 0.63 3.17
C VAL A 18 -1.56 -0.36 4.33
N ALA A 19 -2.64 -0.56 5.07
CA ALA A 19 -2.71 -1.50 6.18
C ALA A 19 -3.97 -2.36 6.15
N HIS A 20 -3.91 -3.55 6.75
CA HIS A 20 -5.06 -4.41 6.97
C HIS A 20 -5.04 -5.00 8.39
N ILE A 21 -6.16 -5.58 8.81
CA ILE A 21 -6.23 -6.38 10.04
C ILE A 21 -5.82 -7.81 9.72
N ASP A 22 -4.84 -8.35 10.45
CA ASP A 22 -4.37 -9.73 10.29
C ASP A 22 -5.35 -10.76 10.91
N ALA A 23 -5.01 -12.05 10.83
CA ALA A 23 -5.85 -13.13 11.34
C ALA A 23 -6.05 -13.09 12.87
N TYR A 24 -5.23 -12.34 13.60
CA TYR A 24 -5.28 -12.20 15.05
C TYR A 24 -5.93 -10.89 15.48
N GLY A 25 -6.49 -10.11 14.53
CA GLY A 25 -7.14 -8.85 14.83
C GLY A 25 -6.17 -7.67 14.99
N LYS A 26 -4.89 -7.81 14.62
CA LYS A 26 -3.90 -6.74 14.77
C LYS A 26 -3.71 -5.96 13.46
N PRO A 27 -3.56 -4.62 13.50
CA PRO A 27 -3.25 -3.83 12.32
C PRO A 27 -1.82 -4.13 11.85
N GLN A 28 -1.67 -4.45 10.57
CA GLN A 28 -0.38 -4.69 9.90
C GLN A 28 -0.28 -3.85 8.64
N ILE A 29 0.89 -3.28 8.41
CA ILE A 29 1.22 -2.58 7.16
C ILE A 29 1.51 -3.61 6.07
N ILE A 30 0.98 -3.37 4.88
CA ILE A 30 1.32 -4.13 3.68
C ILE A 30 2.62 -3.55 3.11
N PRO A 31 3.73 -4.32 3.08
CA PRO A 31 4.96 -3.83 2.48
C PRO A 31 4.80 -3.69 0.96
N ASN A 32 5.49 -2.70 0.38
CA ASN A 32 5.57 -2.53 -1.06
C ASN A 32 6.43 -3.63 -1.71
N THR A 33 6.57 -3.59 -3.04
CA THR A 33 7.39 -4.55 -3.80
C THR A 33 8.87 -4.52 -3.43
N GLU A 34 9.34 -3.45 -2.78
CA GLU A 34 10.72 -3.27 -2.29
C GLU A 34 10.86 -3.69 -0.81
N SER A 35 9.82 -4.30 -0.23
CA SER A 35 9.75 -4.70 1.18
C SER A 35 9.74 -3.54 2.18
N GLU A 36 9.49 -2.31 1.73
CA GLU A 36 9.36 -1.13 2.57
C GLU A 36 7.92 -0.96 3.07
N ARG A 37 7.75 -0.26 4.19
CA ARG A 37 6.44 -0.05 4.84
C ARG A 37 5.64 1.15 4.31
N ILE A 38 6.28 2.03 3.55
CA ILE A 38 5.66 3.23 2.97
C ILE A 38 6.11 3.34 1.52
N THR A 39 5.31 3.98 0.68
CA THR A 39 5.59 4.16 -0.75
C THR A 39 5.63 5.65 -1.07
N PRO A 40 6.65 6.17 -1.78
CA PRO A 40 6.64 7.55 -2.27
C PRO A 40 5.38 7.84 -3.10
N SER A 41 4.74 8.99 -2.86
CA SER A 41 3.52 9.40 -3.58
C SER A 41 3.87 10.08 -4.91
N VAL A 42 4.50 9.32 -5.82
CA VAL A 42 4.95 9.80 -7.13
C VAL A 42 4.61 8.79 -8.22
N ILE A 43 4.60 9.26 -9.46
CA ILE A 43 4.44 8.42 -10.65
C ILE A 43 5.60 8.77 -11.60
N LEU A 44 6.34 7.77 -12.05
CA LEU A 44 7.40 7.92 -13.05
C LEU A 44 6.87 7.52 -14.43
N PHE A 45 7.06 8.40 -15.41
CA PHE A 45 6.81 8.12 -16.82
C PHE A 45 8.14 7.81 -17.50
N ASP A 46 8.36 6.56 -17.90
CA ASP A 46 9.53 6.13 -18.68
C ASP A 46 9.08 5.48 -19.99
N GLY A 47 9.04 6.29 -21.06
CA GLY A 47 8.63 5.84 -22.39
C GLY A 47 7.24 5.23 -22.39
N SER A 48 7.14 3.93 -22.69
CA SER A 48 5.87 3.19 -22.71
C SER A 48 5.45 2.62 -21.35
N ASN A 49 6.29 2.74 -20.32
CA ASN A 49 6.01 2.23 -18.98
C ASN A 49 5.63 3.38 -18.04
N VAL A 50 4.57 3.17 -17.26
CA VAL A 50 4.26 3.97 -16.08
C VAL A 50 4.62 3.12 -14.88
N ILE A 51 5.53 3.63 -14.04
CA ILE A 51 6.03 2.97 -12.83
C ILE A 51 5.55 3.76 -11.61
#